data_AF-A0AAV3BLR8-F1
#
_entry.id   AF-A0AAV3BLR8-F1
#
_cell.length_a   1.000
_cell.length_b   1.000
_cell.length_c   1.000
_cell.angle_alpha   90.00
_cell.angle_beta   90.00
_cell.angle_gamma   90.00
#
_symmetry.space_group_name_H-M   'P 1'
#
loop_
_entity.id
_entity.type
_entity.pdbx_description
1 polymer ?
#
loop_
_entity_poly.entity_id
_entity_poly.type
_entity_poly.pdbx_seq_one_letter_code
_entity_poly.pdbx_strand_id
1 'polypeptide(L)'
;MIQLIKEKFLKNKFSMVTIAILTIIIIFMQTKLSFKDSKIENLNMEIKKLQENNIVSTNKESTKETPSKDENNTYFEKLKQRFVEIGEMQNKTYDENLNGKVVNTFSWIENFEITDKQIENLLKGLSREKFKIKYSSKNNSGLISYKIELIE
;
A
#
# COMPACT_ATOMS: atom_id res chain seq x y z
N MET A 1 43.05 -22.39 -30.22
CA MET A 1 42.06 -21.52 -30.90
C MET A 1 41.42 -20.50 -29.96
N ILE A 2 40.90 -20.89 -28.78
CA ILE A 2 40.30 -19.97 -27.77
C ILE A 2 41.31 -18.94 -27.21
N GLN A 3 42.58 -19.32 -27.00
CA GLN A 3 43.62 -18.40 -26.52
C GLN A 3 43.96 -17.29 -27.54
N LEU A 4 44.03 -17.61 -28.84
CA LEU A 4 44.28 -16.64 -29.90
C LEU A 4 43.11 -15.66 -30.08
N ILE A 5 41.87 -16.13 -29.86
CA ILE A 5 40.67 -15.27 -29.86
C ILE A 5 40.71 -14.34 -28.65
N LYS A 6 41.07 -14.84 -27.46
CA LYS A 6 41.23 -14.00 -26.26
C LYS A 6 42.28 -12.90 -26.46
N GLU A 7 43.45 -13.20 -27.03
CA GLU A 7 44.50 -12.19 -27.26
C GLU A 7 44.09 -11.11 -28.27
N LYS A 8 43.43 -11.48 -29.37
CA LYS A 8 42.91 -10.50 -30.33
C LYS A 8 41.78 -9.64 -29.74
N PHE A 9 40.95 -10.22 -28.87
CA PHE A 9 39.84 -9.51 -28.21
C PHE A 9 40.32 -8.58 -27.09
N LEU A 10 41.41 -8.92 -26.38
CA LEU A 10 42.00 -8.05 -25.35
C LEU A 10 42.84 -6.90 -25.94
N LYS A 11 43.45 -7.07 -27.12
CA LYS A 11 44.25 -6.00 -27.76
C LYS A 11 43.41 -4.96 -28.51
N ASN A 12 42.16 -5.28 -28.83
CA ASN A 12 41.29 -4.35 -29.54
C ASN A 12 40.65 -3.35 -28.55
N LYS A 13 40.92 -2.05 -28.76
CA LYS A 13 40.45 -0.98 -27.85
C LYS A 13 38.93 -0.93 -27.73
N PHE A 14 38.20 -1.26 -28.81
CA PHE A 14 36.74 -1.26 -28.82
C PHE A 14 36.15 -2.36 -27.91
N SER A 15 36.66 -3.58 -27.97
CA SER A 15 36.19 -4.67 -27.10
C SER A 15 36.51 -4.42 -25.63
N MET A 16 37.64 -3.77 -25.32
CA MET A 16 37.98 -3.39 -23.95
C MET A 16 36.99 -2.39 -23.36
N VAL A 17 36.57 -1.39 -24.15
CA VAL A 17 35.53 -0.42 -23.75
C VAL A 17 34.18 -1.10 -23.56
N THR A 18 33.78 -1.99 -24.47
CA THR A 18 32.52 -2.74 -24.34
C THR A 18 32.48 -3.60 -23.08
N ILE A 19 33.58 -4.27 -22.73
CA ILE A 19 33.69 -5.05 -21.49
C ILE A 19 33.54 -4.16 -20.26
N ALA A 20 34.18 -2.99 -20.24
CA ALA A 20 34.07 -2.04 -19.13
C ALA A 20 32.63 -1.51 -18.94
N ILE A 21 31.92 -1.24 -20.03
CA ILE A 21 30.52 -0.81 -19.96
C ILE A 21 29.63 -1.94 -19.41
N LEU A 22 29.84 -3.17 -19.87
CA LEU A 22 29.10 -4.35 -19.39
C LEU A 22 29.31 -4.59 -17.89
N THR A 23 30.55 -4.47 -17.39
CA THR A 23 30.82 -4.66 -15.96
C THR A 23 30.17 -3.56 -15.11
N ILE A 24 30.16 -2.31 -15.56
CA ILE A 24 29.46 -1.22 -14.88
C ILE A 24 27.95 -1.50 -14.80
N ILE A 25 27.33 -1.94 -15.90
CA ILE A 25 25.89 -2.26 -15.92
C ILE A 25 25.55 -3.40 -14.93
N ILE A 26 26.38 -4.44 -14.88
CA ILE A 26 26.19 -5.57 -13.96
C ILE A 26 26.27 -5.10 -12.49
N ILE A 27 27.25 -4.26 -12.15
CA ILE A 27 27.39 -3.70 -10.78
C ILE A 27 26.17 -2.85 -10.41
N PHE A 28 25.67 -2.03 -11.34
CA PHE A 28 24.47 -1.22 -11.13
C PHE A 28 23.19 -2.08 -10.97
N MET A 29 23.08 -3.19 -11.69
CA MET A 29 21.95 -4.12 -11.52
C MET A 29 21.99 -4.83 -10.17
N GLN A 30 23.17 -5.33 -9.75
CA GLN A 30 23.32 -6.03 -8.47
C GLN A 30 23.05 -5.12 -7.26
N THR A 31 23.54 -3.87 -7.30
CA THR A 31 23.29 -2.90 -6.23
C THR A 31 21.81 -2.56 -6.10
N LYS A 32 21.10 -2.31 -7.21
CA LYS A 32 19.65 -2.06 -7.19
C LYS A 32 18.83 -3.24 -6.67
N LEU A 33 19.26 -4.47 -6.92
CA LEU A 33 18.61 -5.68 -6.42
C LEU A 33 18.83 -5.81 -4.90
N SER A 34 20.07 -5.65 -4.44
CA SER A 34 20.43 -5.70 -3.02
C SER A 34 19.71 -4.65 -2.17
N PHE A 35 19.51 -3.42 -2.69
CA PHE A 35 18.71 -2.41 -2.00
C PHE A 35 17.23 -2.76 -1.87
N LYS A 36 16.67 -3.50 -2.84
CA LYS A 36 15.29 -4.00 -2.75
C LYS A 36 15.19 -5.10 -1.70
N ASP A 37 16.14 -6.03 -1.69
CA ASP A 37 16.17 -7.14 -0.74
C ASP A 37 16.33 -6.64 0.71
N SER A 38 17.23 -5.67 0.95
CA SER A 38 17.40 -5.04 2.27
C SER A 38 16.13 -4.31 2.75
N LYS A 39 15.42 -3.61 1.85
CA LYS A 39 14.13 -2.98 2.19
C LYS A 39 13.06 -4.01 2.52
N ILE A 40 13.01 -5.10 1.76
CA ILE A 40 12.07 -6.20 1.99
C ILE A 40 12.36 -6.89 3.32
N GLU A 41 13.64 -7.13 3.63
CA GLU A 41 14.06 -7.72 4.90
C GLU A 41 13.71 -6.83 6.10
N ASN A 42 13.91 -5.51 5.99
CA ASN A 42 13.51 -4.57 7.03
C ASN A 42 11.98 -4.55 7.23
N LEU A 43 11.19 -4.52 6.14
CA LEU A 43 9.73 -4.58 6.22
C LEU A 43 9.24 -5.89 6.83
N ASN A 44 9.85 -7.02 6.47
CA ASN A 44 9.52 -8.32 7.06
C ASN A 44 9.85 -8.36 8.56
N MET A 45 10.93 -7.71 8.99
CA MET A 45 11.27 -7.60 10.40
C MET A 45 10.27 -6.73 11.18
N GLU A 46 9.82 -5.62 10.61
CA GLU A 46 8.77 -4.77 11.20
C GLU A 46 7.43 -5.52 11.30
N ILE A 47 7.05 -6.26 10.27
CA ILE A 47 5.86 -7.13 10.29
C ILE A 47 5.98 -8.18 11.40
N LYS A 48 7.14 -8.83 11.53
CA LYS A 48 7.37 -9.84 12.56
C LYS A 48 7.23 -9.25 13.98
N LYS A 49 7.79 -8.05 14.22
CA LYS A 49 7.63 -7.34 15.49
C LYS A 49 6.17 -7.00 15.80
N LEU A 50 5.41 -6.56 14.78
CA LEU A 50 3.97 -6.31 14.94
C LEU A 50 3.19 -7.59 15.25
N GLN A 51 3.55 -8.72 14.64
CA GLN A 51 2.93 -10.01 14.94
C GLN A 51 3.25 -10.48 16.37
N GLU A 52 4.50 -10.41 16.80
CA GLU A 52 4.91 -10.77 18.17
C GLU A 52 4.22 -9.90 19.23
N ASN A 53 4.09 -8.59 19.00
CA ASN A 53 3.39 -7.68 19.91
C ASN A 53 1.88 -7.95 20.00
N ASN A 54 1.24 -8.39 18.90
CA ASN A 54 -0.18 -8.75 18.90
C ASN A 54 -0.46 -10.10 19.61
N ILE A 55 0.48 -11.05 19.54
CA ILE A 55 0.35 -12.35 20.25
C ILE A 55 0.36 -12.15 21.77
N VAL A 56 1.17 -11.22 22.30
CA VAL A 56 1.19 -10.90 23.74
C VAL A 56 -0.12 -10.24 24.20
N SER A 57 -0.82 -9.55 23.29
CA SER A 57 -2.07 -8.84 23.59
C SER A 57 -3.32 -9.72 23.52
N THR A 58 -3.25 -10.87 22.84
CA THR A 58 -4.40 -11.75 22.57
C THR A 58 -4.74 -12.66 23.77
N ASN A 59 -3.88 -12.77 24.78
CA ASN A 59 -4.13 -13.56 25.99
C ASN A 59 -4.98 -12.84 27.06
N LYS A 60 -5.44 -11.61 26.81
CA LYS A 60 -6.48 -10.97 27.64
C LYS A 60 -7.83 -11.03 26.91
N GLU A 61 -8.51 -12.13 27.16
CA GLU A 61 -9.98 -12.22 27.29
C GLU A 61 -10.80 -11.54 26.19
N SER A 62 -11.00 -12.26 25.07
CA SER A 62 -12.06 -11.95 24.11
C SER A 62 -13.30 -12.76 24.47
N THR A 63 -14.17 -12.17 25.27
CA THR A 63 -15.56 -12.61 25.39
C THR A 63 -16.23 -12.33 24.04
N LYS A 64 -16.56 -13.39 23.30
CA LYS A 64 -17.32 -13.33 22.05
C LYS A 64 -18.72 -12.80 22.35
N GLU A 65 -18.94 -11.52 22.11
CA GLU A 65 -20.27 -11.01 21.81
C GLU A 65 -20.34 -10.68 20.32
N THR A 66 -21.31 -11.31 19.66
CA THR A 66 -21.66 -11.08 18.27
C THR A 66 -22.01 -9.58 18.11
N PRO A 67 -21.32 -8.80 17.28
CA PRO A 67 -21.62 -7.37 17.16
C PRO A 67 -23.01 -7.23 16.56
N SER A 68 -23.91 -6.63 17.34
CA SER A 68 -25.27 -6.34 16.91
C SER A 68 -25.23 -5.33 15.75
N LYS A 69 -26.26 -5.39 14.89
CA LYS A 69 -26.38 -4.59 13.66
C LYS A 69 -26.32 -3.06 13.87
N ASP A 70 -26.43 -2.56 15.09
CA ASP A 70 -26.52 -1.12 15.40
C ASP A 70 -25.17 -0.44 15.67
N GLU A 71 -24.13 -1.15 16.11
CA GLU A 71 -22.81 -0.54 16.37
C GLU A 71 -22.06 -0.15 15.09
N ASN A 72 -22.30 -0.90 14.02
CA ASN A 72 -21.71 -0.65 12.70
C ASN A 72 -22.08 0.74 12.13
N ASN A 73 -23.25 1.28 12.48
CA ASN A 73 -23.67 2.59 11.97
C ASN A 73 -22.77 3.72 12.52
N THR A 74 -22.32 3.62 13.76
CA THR A 74 -21.54 4.70 14.40
C THR A 74 -20.13 4.83 13.82
N TYR A 75 -19.47 3.72 13.51
CA TYR A 75 -18.11 3.76 12.98
C TYR A 75 -18.08 4.33 11.55
N PHE A 76 -19.02 3.92 10.68
CA PHE A 76 -19.05 4.43 9.31
C PHE A 76 -19.43 5.89 9.22
N GLU A 77 -20.36 6.37 10.05
CA GLU A 77 -20.69 7.78 10.09
C GLU A 77 -19.49 8.63 10.55
N LYS A 78 -18.74 8.18 11.57
CA LYS A 78 -17.49 8.84 11.98
C LYS A 78 -16.44 8.86 10.86
N LEU A 79 -16.30 7.74 10.14
CA LEU A 79 -15.35 7.64 9.05
C LEU A 79 -15.75 8.53 7.87
N LYS A 80 -17.04 8.55 7.51
CA LYS A 80 -17.60 9.44 6.49
C LYS A 80 -17.34 10.90 6.86
N GLN A 81 -17.60 11.29 8.10
CA GLN A 81 -17.34 12.64 8.59
C GLN A 81 -15.86 13.03 8.41
N ARG A 82 -14.92 12.14 8.75
CA ARG A 82 -13.47 12.37 8.52
C ARG A 82 -13.15 12.58 7.04
N PHE A 83 -13.77 11.83 6.13
CA PHE A 83 -13.61 12.05 4.69
C PHE A 83 -14.15 13.41 4.24
N VAL A 84 -15.29 13.86 4.78
CA VAL A 84 -15.88 15.18 4.48
C VAL A 84 -14.94 16.29 4.94
N GLU A 85 -14.54 16.28 6.21
CA GLU A 85 -13.69 17.32 6.82
C GLU A 85 -12.33 17.43 6.11
N ILE A 86 -11.68 16.28 5.84
CA ILE A 86 -10.40 16.26 5.12
C ILE A 86 -10.58 16.66 3.65
N GLY A 87 -11.74 16.35 3.06
CA GLY A 87 -12.11 16.80 1.72
C GLY A 87 -12.20 18.31 1.63
N GLU A 88 -12.91 18.94 2.56
CA GLU A 88 -13.05 20.40 2.63
C GLU A 88 -11.70 21.10 2.75
N MET A 89 -10.80 20.59 3.62
CA MET A 89 -9.42 21.09 3.75
C MET A 89 -8.61 20.99 2.45
N GLN A 90 -9.02 20.14 1.51
CA GLN A 90 -8.37 19.93 0.21
C GLN A 90 -9.13 20.53 -0.97
N ASN A 91 -10.11 21.39 -0.73
CA ASN A 91 -11.00 21.94 -1.76
C ASN A 91 -11.73 20.84 -2.56
N LYS A 92 -12.11 19.76 -1.88
CA LYS A 92 -12.98 18.71 -2.39
C LYS A 92 -14.34 18.79 -1.72
N THR A 93 -15.41 18.50 -2.46
CA THR A 93 -16.78 18.56 -1.97
C THR A 93 -17.40 17.17 -1.94
N TYR A 94 -17.88 16.75 -0.78
CA TYR A 94 -18.63 15.51 -0.67
C TYR A 94 -20.05 15.69 -1.24
N ASP A 95 -20.47 14.79 -2.15
CA ASP A 95 -21.79 14.82 -2.77
C ASP A 95 -22.42 13.41 -2.72
N GLU A 96 -23.37 13.20 -1.80
CA GLU A 96 -24.06 11.92 -1.62
C GLU A 96 -24.83 11.49 -2.88
N ASN A 97 -25.24 12.44 -3.73
CA ASN A 97 -25.99 12.18 -4.95
C ASN A 97 -25.08 12.03 -6.18
N LEU A 98 -23.77 12.05 -6.00
CA LEU A 98 -22.81 11.88 -7.10
C LEU A 98 -22.97 10.49 -7.72
N ASN A 99 -23.43 10.49 -8.97
CA ASN A 99 -23.47 9.30 -9.79
C ASN A 99 -22.24 9.29 -10.71
N GLY A 100 -21.17 8.68 -10.21
CA GLY A 100 -19.87 8.66 -10.86
C GLY A 100 -19.32 7.25 -11.04
N LYS A 101 -18.07 7.17 -11.49
CA LYS A 101 -17.32 5.90 -11.56
C LYS A 101 -16.44 5.73 -10.34
N VAL A 102 -16.20 4.49 -9.94
CA VAL A 102 -15.20 4.19 -8.90
C VAL A 102 -13.81 4.51 -9.46
N VAL A 103 -13.08 5.41 -8.80
CA VAL A 103 -11.74 5.85 -9.20
C VAL A 103 -10.63 5.35 -8.29
N ASN A 104 -10.96 5.04 -7.03
CA ASN A 104 -10.00 4.49 -6.09
C ASN A 104 -10.70 3.53 -5.13
N THR A 105 -9.96 2.55 -4.63
CA THR A 105 -10.45 1.55 -3.68
C THR A 105 -9.40 1.33 -2.61
N PHE A 106 -9.83 1.41 -1.36
CA PHE A 106 -9.00 1.12 -0.21
C PHE A 106 -9.64 0.00 0.60
N SER A 107 -8.84 -0.94 1.10
CA SER A 107 -9.33 -2.05 1.92
C SER A 107 -8.41 -2.30 3.09
N TRP A 108 -8.99 -2.62 4.23
CA TRP A 108 -8.28 -2.89 5.47
C TRP A 108 -9.01 -3.98 6.26
N ILE A 109 -8.35 -4.53 7.26
CA ILE A 109 -8.91 -5.57 8.12
C ILE A 109 -9.35 -4.96 9.46
N GLU A 110 -10.23 -5.66 10.15
CA GLU A 110 -10.65 -5.34 11.51
C GLU A 110 -9.44 -5.18 12.44
N ASN A 111 -9.56 -4.24 13.39
CA ASN A 111 -8.49 -3.79 14.29
C ASN A 111 -7.41 -2.88 13.65
N PHE A 112 -7.53 -2.56 12.37
CA PHE A 112 -6.74 -1.50 11.74
C PHE A 112 -7.65 -0.33 11.40
N GLU A 113 -7.27 0.88 11.79
CA GLU A 113 -8.01 2.08 11.45
C GLU A 113 -7.29 2.85 10.35
N ILE A 114 -8.04 3.31 9.35
CA ILE A 114 -7.50 4.24 8.36
C ILE A 114 -7.15 5.56 9.04
N THR A 115 -5.93 6.05 8.81
CA THR A 115 -5.43 7.30 9.37
C THR A 115 -5.85 8.51 8.53
N ASP A 116 -5.89 9.70 9.13
CA ASP A 116 -6.23 10.93 8.41
C ASP A 116 -5.28 11.18 7.23
N LYS A 117 -3.99 10.86 7.38
CA LYS A 117 -3.00 10.98 6.30
C LYS A 117 -3.28 10.03 5.13
N GLN A 118 -3.81 8.84 5.41
CA GLN A 118 -4.24 7.91 4.36
C GLN A 118 -5.47 8.46 3.63
N ILE A 119 -6.46 8.99 4.36
CA ILE A 119 -7.62 9.69 3.78
C ILE A 119 -7.16 10.87 2.92
N GLU A 120 -6.22 11.66 3.43
CA GLU A 120 -5.68 12.82 2.75
C GLU A 120 -5.07 12.43 1.40
N ASN A 121 -4.21 11.40 1.39
CA ASN A 121 -3.58 10.89 0.18
C ASN A 121 -4.60 10.32 -0.83
N LEU A 122 -5.64 9.63 -0.34
CA LEU A 122 -6.71 9.12 -1.20
C LEU A 122 -7.46 10.26 -1.89
N LEU A 123 -7.76 11.34 -1.16
CA LEU A 123 -8.45 12.52 -1.67
C LEU A 123 -7.57 13.38 -2.59
N LYS A 124 -6.25 13.47 -2.36
CA LYS A 124 -5.30 14.11 -3.30
C LYS A 124 -5.25 13.42 -4.65
N GLY A 125 -5.50 12.11 -4.68
CA GLY A 125 -5.54 11.32 -5.92
C GLY A 125 -6.77 11.59 -6.79
N LEU A 126 -7.74 12.34 -6.28
CA LEU A 126 -8.97 12.68 -6.99
C LEU A 126 -8.73 13.78 -8.04
N SER A 127 -9.20 13.52 -9.26
CA SER A 127 -9.11 14.44 -10.39
C SER A 127 -10.21 15.50 -10.39
N ARG A 128 -11.36 15.21 -9.76
CA ARG A 128 -12.51 16.11 -9.69
C ARG A 128 -12.65 16.73 -8.32
N GLU A 129 -13.39 17.84 -8.25
CA GLU A 129 -13.68 18.51 -6.98
C GLU A 129 -14.70 17.73 -6.16
N LYS A 130 -15.74 17.19 -6.82
CA LYS A 130 -16.78 16.42 -6.16
C LYS A 130 -16.40 14.96 -6.01
N PHE A 131 -16.72 14.39 -4.85
CA PHE A 131 -16.51 12.98 -4.59
C PHE A 131 -17.63 12.36 -3.76
N LYS A 132 -17.75 11.05 -3.86
CA LYS A 132 -18.58 10.21 -2.98
C LYS A 132 -17.76 9.04 -2.47
N ILE A 133 -18.07 8.54 -1.28
CA ILE A 133 -17.56 7.27 -0.79
C ILE A 133 -18.68 6.23 -0.78
N LYS A 134 -18.38 5.01 -1.19
CA LYS A 134 -19.17 3.82 -0.88
C LYS A 134 -18.37 2.93 0.05
N TYR A 135 -19.06 2.36 1.01
CA TYR A 135 -18.46 1.51 2.01
C TYR A 135 -19.04 0.08 1.90
N SER A 136 -18.23 -0.93 2.19
CA SER A 136 -18.67 -2.32 2.34
C SER A 136 -17.80 -3.08 3.33
N SER A 137 -18.40 -4.06 4.02
CA SER A 137 -17.68 -5.04 4.84
C SER A 137 -17.83 -6.45 4.28
N LYS A 138 -16.82 -7.29 4.54
CA LYS A 138 -16.86 -8.73 4.28
C LYS A 138 -16.24 -9.48 5.44
N ASN A 139 -16.97 -10.46 5.98
CA ASN A 139 -16.47 -11.38 6.98
C ASN A 139 -15.97 -12.66 6.29
N ASN A 140 -14.70 -13.01 6.49
CA ASN A 140 -14.11 -14.26 6.04
C ASN A 140 -13.58 -15.03 7.25
N SER A 141 -14.29 -16.08 7.66
CA SER A 141 -13.85 -17.00 8.71
C SER A 141 -13.43 -16.32 10.02
N GLY A 142 -14.15 -15.28 10.44
CA GLY A 142 -13.90 -14.56 11.69
C GLY A 142 -12.97 -13.35 11.57
N LEU A 143 -12.44 -13.06 10.38
CA LEU A 143 -11.76 -11.80 10.08
C LEU A 143 -12.72 -10.87 9.33
N ILE A 144 -13.11 -9.76 9.93
CA ILE A 144 -13.85 -8.73 9.22
C ILE A 144 -12.86 -7.90 8.39
N SER A 145 -13.22 -7.65 7.14
CA SER A 145 -12.52 -6.75 6.23
C SER A 145 -13.45 -5.64 5.79
N TYR A 146 -12.88 -4.48 5.59
CA TYR A 146 -13.54 -3.24 5.28
C TYR A 146 -13.02 -2.70 3.95
N LYS A 147 -13.90 -2.08 3.17
CA LYS A 147 -13.57 -1.51 1.87
C LYS A 147 -14.28 -0.18 1.69
N ILE A 148 -13.53 0.82 1.22
CA ILE A 148 -14.04 2.08 0.69
C ILE A 148 -13.76 2.17 -0.80
N GLU A 149 -14.76 2.60 -1.55
CA GLU A 149 -14.68 2.98 -2.95
C GLU A 149 -14.91 4.48 -3.07
N LEU A 150 -13.96 5.20 -3.67
CA LEU A 150 -14.10 6.62 -4.00
C LEU A 150 -14.68 6.77 -5.40
N ILE A 151 -15.65 7.67 -5.54
CA ILE A 151 -16.43 7.89 -6.75
C ILE A 151 -16.30 9.34 -7.21
N GLU A 152 -16.15 9.54 -8.52
CA GLU A 152 -16.06 10.83 -9.24
C GLU A 152 -16.93 10.91 -10.50
#